data_AF-A0A520GAS8-F1
#
_entry.id   AF-A0A520GAS8-F1
#
_cell.length_a   1.000
_cell.length_b   1.000
_cell.length_c   1.000
_cell.angle_alpha   90.00
_cell.angle_beta   90.00
_cell.angle_gamma   90.00
#
_symmetry.space_group_name_H-M   'P 1'
#
loop_
_entity.id
_entity.type
_entity.pdbx_description
1 polymer ?
#
loop_
_entity_poly.entity_id
_entity_poly.type
_entity_poly.pdbx_seq_one_letter_code
_entity_poly.pdbx_strand_id
1 'polypeptide(L)'
;MKISTILTAAAATSLLALSAVSASAEEYHGVLQFKSTASRAELRSQAFVAAHSADPYRDGASAGVATALAGELDRESVRGQARVAARSADPYRDGATAGVAAPLRNERDRQAVRAEARAHARSTGVAAL
;
A
#
# COMPACT_ATOMS: atom_id res chain seq x y z
N MET A 1 -42.70 -30.47 65.16
CA MET A 1 -41.88 -29.39 64.56
C MET A 1 -40.42 -29.79 64.28
N LYS A 2 -40.12 -31.07 63.98
CA LYS A 2 -38.73 -31.53 63.76
C LYS A 2 -38.47 -31.98 62.30
N ILE A 3 -39.48 -32.54 61.64
CA ILE A 3 -39.36 -33.05 60.25
C ILE A 3 -39.43 -31.89 59.24
N SER A 4 -40.25 -30.88 59.48
CA SER A 4 -40.39 -29.69 58.62
C SER A 4 -39.12 -28.82 58.56
N THR A 5 -38.36 -28.76 59.66
CA THR A 5 -37.10 -28.02 59.77
C THR A 5 -35.95 -28.72 59.03
N ILE A 6 -35.95 -30.06 59.04
CA ILE A 6 -34.99 -30.86 58.28
C ILE A 6 -35.30 -30.76 56.77
N LEU A 7 -36.57 -30.77 56.39
CA LEU A 7 -36.97 -30.65 54.99
C LEU A 7 -36.63 -29.27 54.39
N THR A 8 -36.80 -28.20 55.18
CA THR A 8 -36.44 -26.84 54.79
C THR A 8 -34.92 -26.62 54.74
N ALA A 9 -34.17 -27.20 55.68
CA ALA A 9 -32.71 -27.19 55.63
C ALA A 9 -32.17 -27.95 54.41
N ALA A 10 -32.73 -29.13 54.12
CA ALA A 10 -32.38 -29.92 52.94
C ALA A 10 -32.67 -29.14 51.64
N ALA A 11 -33.86 -28.57 51.51
CA ALA A 11 -34.23 -27.78 50.34
C ALA A 11 -33.35 -26.53 50.15
N ALA A 12 -32.99 -25.85 51.24
CA ALA A 12 -32.06 -24.72 51.20
C ALA A 12 -30.66 -25.16 50.72
N THR A 13 -30.14 -26.27 51.25
CA THR A 13 -28.84 -26.81 50.80
C THR A 13 -28.86 -27.29 49.35
N SER A 14 -29.99 -27.82 48.86
CA SER A 14 -30.13 -28.20 47.44
C SER A 14 -30.17 -26.99 46.51
N LEU A 15 -30.83 -25.89 46.91
CA LEU A 15 -30.84 -24.64 46.13
C LEU A 15 -29.47 -23.94 46.10
N LEU A 16 -28.73 -23.97 47.23
CA LEU A 16 -27.36 -23.46 47.32
C LEU A 16 -26.37 -24.31 46.52
N ALA A 17 -26.57 -25.63 46.43
CA ALA A 17 -25.75 -26.51 45.61
C ALA A 17 -25.99 -26.30 44.10
N LEU A 18 -27.22 -26.00 43.70
CA LEU A 18 -27.57 -25.77 42.29
C LEU A 18 -27.03 -24.42 41.75
N SER A 19 -26.82 -23.44 42.64
CA SER A 19 -26.23 -22.13 42.30
C SER A 19 -24.70 -22.13 42.25
N ALA A 20 -24.05 -23.20 42.73
CA ALA A 20 -22.60 -23.39 42.63
C ALA A 20 -22.14 -24.00 41.30
N VAL A 21 -23.07 -24.49 40.47
CA VAL A 21 -22.77 -24.98 39.11
C VAL A 21 -22.81 -23.80 38.16
N SER A 22 -21.81 -22.93 38.26
CA SER A 22 -21.57 -21.91 37.25
C SER A 22 -21.15 -22.62 35.96
N ALA A 23 -22.05 -22.68 34.99
CA ALA A 23 -21.67 -22.97 33.61
C ALA A 23 -20.74 -21.84 33.16
N SER A 24 -19.42 -22.04 33.28
CA SER A 24 -18.43 -21.08 32.79
C SER A 24 -18.44 -21.16 31.28
N ALA A 25 -19.20 -20.28 30.63
CA ALA A 25 -18.98 -19.99 29.23
C ALA A 25 -17.57 -19.39 29.08
N GLU A 26 -16.85 -19.75 28.02
CA GLU A 26 -15.61 -19.07 27.67
C GLU A 26 -15.92 -17.58 27.51
N GLU A 27 -15.29 -16.74 28.34
CA GLU A 27 -15.43 -15.30 28.21
C GLU A 27 -14.61 -14.86 27.00
N TYR A 28 -15.29 -14.54 25.90
CA TYR A 28 -14.63 -14.01 24.72
C TYR A 28 -14.09 -12.61 25.03
N HIS A 29 -12.78 -12.51 25.30
CA HIS A 29 -12.08 -11.27 25.60
C HIS A 29 -11.96 -10.29 24.41
N GLY A 30 -12.63 -10.58 23.29
CA GLY A 30 -12.54 -9.79 22.07
C GLY A 30 -11.24 -10.03 21.30
N VAL A 31 -11.12 -9.36 20.15
CA VAL A 31 -9.87 -9.28 19.40
C VAL A 31 -8.97 -8.23 20.05
N LEU A 32 -7.70 -8.59 20.29
CA LEU A 32 -6.65 -7.65 20.72
C LEU A 32 -6.65 -6.39 19.84
N GLN A 33 -6.96 -5.25 20.44
CA GLN A 33 -6.96 -3.96 19.77
C GLN A 33 -5.56 -3.34 19.88
N PHE A 34 -4.82 -3.33 18.78
CA PHE A 34 -3.53 -2.65 18.73
C PHE A 34 -3.73 -1.17 18.41
N LYS A 35 -3.54 -0.31 19.41
CA LYS A 35 -3.42 1.13 19.18
C LYS A 35 -1.94 1.46 18.97
N SER A 36 -1.59 1.83 17.74
CA SER A 36 -0.26 2.41 17.48
C SER A 36 -0.10 3.69 18.30
N THR A 37 0.96 3.76 19.11
CA THR A 37 1.32 4.97 19.87
C THR A 37 2.06 5.98 19.02
N ALA A 38 2.67 5.55 17.91
CA ALA A 38 3.41 6.41 17.00
C ALA A 38 2.49 7.14 16.01
N SER A 39 2.76 8.42 15.79
CA SER A 39 2.03 9.24 14.80
C SER A 39 2.46 8.90 13.37
N ARG A 40 1.61 9.19 12.37
CA ARG A 40 1.98 9.01 10.94
C ARG A 40 3.17 9.88 10.52
N ALA A 41 3.36 11.04 11.14
CA ALA A 41 4.50 11.91 10.86
C ALA A 41 5.80 11.28 11.38
N GLU A 42 5.75 10.74 12.59
CA GLU A 42 6.86 10.05 13.24
C GLU A 42 7.28 8.81 12.45
N LEU A 43 6.33 7.97 12.04
CA LEU A 43 6.62 6.81 11.18
C LEU A 43 7.25 7.20 9.84
N ARG A 44 6.81 8.32 9.23
CA ARG A 44 7.43 8.82 8.00
C ARG A 44 8.87 9.26 8.20
N SER A 45 9.16 9.94 9.32
CA SER A 45 10.54 10.33 9.63
C SER A 45 11.43 9.11 9.86
N GLN A 46 10.95 8.11 10.61
CA GLN A 46 11.68 6.87 10.86
C GLN A 46 11.89 6.07 9.58
N ALA A 47 10.87 5.96 8.73
CA ALA A 47 10.97 5.28 7.44
C ALA A 47 11.96 5.98 6.50
N PHE A 48 12.00 7.31 6.49
CA PHE A 48 12.97 8.06 5.70
C PHE A 48 14.40 7.78 6.16
N VAL A 49 14.65 7.78 7.48
CA VAL A 49 15.97 7.45 8.04
C VAL A 49 16.36 6.01 7.71
N ALA A 50 15.46 5.05 7.90
CA ALA A 50 15.72 3.63 7.61
C ALA A 50 16.05 3.41 6.13
N ALA A 51 15.31 4.04 5.21
CA ALA A 51 15.52 3.91 3.77
C ALA A 51 16.88 4.46 3.29
N HIS A 52 17.47 5.41 4.03
CA HIS A 52 18.77 6.02 3.69
C HIS A 52 19.92 5.55 4.59
N SER A 53 19.63 4.73 5.60
CA SER A 53 20.64 4.13 6.45
C SER A 53 21.46 3.10 5.67
N ALA A 54 22.69 2.84 6.15
CA ALA A 54 23.53 1.82 5.55
C ALA A 54 22.83 0.44 5.65
N ASP A 55 22.69 -0.23 4.51
CA ASP A 55 22.13 -1.58 4.46
C ASP A 55 23.19 -2.58 4.97
N PRO A 56 22.97 -3.25 6.13
CA PRO A 56 23.92 -4.19 6.71
C PRO A 56 24.11 -5.46 5.86
N TYR A 57 23.25 -5.69 4.87
CA TYR A 57 23.33 -6.83 3.94
C TYR A 57 23.73 -6.43 2.53
N ARG A 58 24.12 -5.15 2.31
CA ARG A 58 24.49 -4.62 0.99
C ARG A 58 25.56 -5.46 0.30
N ASP A 59 26.56 -5.90 1.06
CA ASP A 59 27.68 -6.69 0.54
C ASP A 59 27.25 -8.12 0.22
N GLY A 60 26.27 -8.65 0.95
CA GLY A 60 25.67 -9.97 0.72
C GLY A 60 24.71 -10.01 -0.47
N ALA A 61 24.02 -8.91 -0.77
CA ALA A 61 23.10 -8.82 -1.92
C ALA A 61 23.82 -8.99 -3.27
N SER A 62 25.12 -8.68 -3.32
CA SER A 62 25.97 -8.89 -4.50
C SER A 62 26.84 -10.16 -4.39
N ALA A 63 26.82 -10.85 -3.25
CA ALA A 63 27.60 -12.07 -3.01
C ALA A 63 27.01 -13.24 -3.82
N GLY A 64 27.39 -13.32 -5.09
CA GLY A 64 26.92 -14.34 -6.05
C GLY A 64 26.45 -13.75 -7.38
N VAL A 65 26.34 -12.42 -7.50
CA VAL A 65 26.13 -11.78 -8.79
C VAL A 65 27.45 -11.84 -9.56
N ALA A 66 27.47 -12.59 -10.65
CA ALA A 66 28.61 -12.60 -11.56
C ALA A 66 28.94 -11.15 -11.97
N THR A 67 30.21 -10.77 -11.88
CA THR A 67 30.69 -9.49 -12.41
C THR A 67 30.17 -9.29 -13.82
N ALA A 68 29.61 -8.11 -14.11
CA ALA A 68 29.16 -7.76 -15.45
C ALA A 68 30.24 -8.15 -16.46
N LEU A 69 29.87 -8.92 -17.50
CA LEU A 69 30.83 -9.38 -18.49
C LEU A 69 31.56 -8.17 -19.08
N ALA A 70 32.89 -8.21 -19.07
CA ALA A 70 33.71 -7.20 -19.73
C ALA A 70 33.33 -7.18 -21.23
N GLY A 71 32.68 -6.09 -21.67
CA GLY A 71 32.19 -5.93 -23.05
C GLY A 71 30.72 -5.56 -23.18
N GLU A 72 29.91 -5.68 -22.11
CA GLU A 72 28.55 -5.13 -22.15
C GLU A 72 28.56 -3.62 -21.89
N LEU A 73 27.85 -2.88 -22.76
CA LEU A 73 27.61 -1.46 -22.57
C LEU A 73 26.86 -1.25 -21.25
N ASP A 74 27.28 -0.27 -20.45
CA ASP A 74 26.52 0.10 -19.27
C ASP A 74 25.06 0.45 -19.63
N ARG A 75 24.15 0.17 -18.70
CA ARG A 75 22.72 0.37 -18.88
C ARG A 75 22.39 1.81 -19.27
N GLU A 76 23.11 2.80 -18.76
CA GLU A 76 22.87 4.20 -19.12
C GLU A 76 23.33 4.51 -20.55
N SER A 77 24.40 3.87 -21.01
CA SER A 77 24.83 3.95 -22.42
C SER A 77 23.77 3.37 -23.35
N VAL A 78 23.22 2.20 -23.02
CA VAL A 78 22.13 1.56 -23.80
C VAL A 78 20.89 2.46 -23.85
N ARG A 79 20.51 3.05 -22.71
CA ARG A 79 19.39 4.01 -22.65
C ARG A 79 19.66 5.26 -23.47
N GLY A 80 20.88 5.77 -23.45
CA GLY A 80 21.32 6.90 -24.28
C GLY A 80 21.15 6.60 -25.76
N GLN A 81 21.68 5.47 -26.22
CA GLN A 81 21.57 5.00 -27.60
C GLN A 81 20.11 4.80 -28.03
N ALA A 82 19.30 4.18 -27.17
CA ALA A 82 17.87 3.97 -27.44
C ALA A 82 17.10 5.30 -27.62
N ARG A 83 17.40 6.31 -26.80
CA ARG A 83 16.78 7.66 -26.94
C ARG A 83 17.18 8.35 -28.24
N VAL A 84 18.42 8.20 -28.67
CA VAL A 84 18.89 8.73 -29.96
C VAL A 84 18.20 8.00 -31.11
N ALA A 85 18.22 6.67 -31.11
CA ALA A 85 17.58 5.85 -32.15
C ALA A 85 16.08 6.15 -32.28
N ALA A 86 15.36 6.32 -31.17
CA ALA A 86 13.94 6.67 -31.18
C ALA A 86 13.63 8.08 -31.72
N ARG A 87 14.62 8.98 -31.74
CA ARG A 87 14.49 10.35 -32.25
C ARG A 87 15.08 10.51 -33.65
N SER A 88 15.85 9.54 -34.11
CA SER A 88 16.36 9.50 -35.47
C SER A 88 15.21 9.45 -36.46
N ALA A 89 15.43 10.03 -37.64
CA ALA A 89 14.46 9.94 -38.72
C ALA A 89 14.30 8.47 -39.12
N ASP A 90 13.05 8.00 -39.16
CA ASP A 90 12.73 6.67 -39.68
C ASP A 90 12.86 6.69 -41.22
N PRO A 91 13.80 5.91 -41.80
CA PRO A 91 14.03 5.89 -43.23
C PRO A 91 12.86 5.30 -44.04
N TYR A 92 11.89 4.65 -43.39
CA TYR A 92 10.70 4.08 -44.03
C TYR A 92 9.43 4.88 -43.72
N ARG A 93 9.55 6.01 -43.03
CA ARG A 93 8.42 6.84 -42.58
C ARG A 93 7.44 7.19 -43.70
N ASP A 94 7.98 7.53 -44.86
CA ASP A 94 7.18 8.02 -46.00
C ASP A 94 6.35 6.88 -46.64
N GLY A 95 6.81 5.63 -46.51
CA GLY A 95 6.06 4.45 -46.95
C GLY A 95 5.07 3.94 -45.90
N ALA A 96 5.39 4.06 -44.62
CA ALA A 96 4.58 3.54 -43.53
C ALA A 96 3.19 4.21 -43.40
N THR A 97 3.07 5.46 -43.82
CA THR A 97 1.79 6.20 -43.83
C THR A 97 1.21 6.41 -45.23
N ALA A 98 1.79 5.80 -46.26
CA ALA A 98 1.27 5.91 -47.62
C ALA A 98 -0.16 5.33 -47.68
N GLY A 99 -1.14 6.23 -47.85
CA GLY A 99 -2.57 5.87 -47.91
C GLY A 99 -3.35 6.01 -46.59
N VAL A 100 -2.71 6.39 -45.49
CA VAL A 100 -3.39 6.69 -44.21
C VAL A 100 -3.58 8.20 -44.11
N ALA A 101 -4.83 8.66 -43.96
CA ALA A 101 -5.13 10.06 -43.68
C ALA A 101 -4.36 10.51 -42.42
N ALA A 102 -3.66 11.65 -42.52
CA ALA A 102 -2.91 12.17 -41.39
C ALA A 102 -3.85 12.32 -40.17
N PRO A 103 -3.49 11.80 -38.99
CA PRO A 103 -4.30 12.02 -37.81
C PRO A 103 -4.40 13.52 -37.59
N LEU A 104 -5.65 14.03 -37.51
CA LEU A 104 -5.93 15.43 -37.20
C LEU A 104 -5.15 15.78 -35.94
N ARG A 105 -4.12 16.61 -36.11
CA ARG A 105 -3.30 17.07 -35.01
C ARG A 105 -4.23 17.92 -34.16
N ASN A 106 -4.55 17.48 -32.95
CA ASN A 106 -5.17 18.37 -31.98
C ASN A 106 -4.17 19.50 -31.72
N GLU A 107 -4.42 20.67 -32.31
CA GLU A 107 -3.50 21.82 -32.29
C GLU A 107 -3.44 22.49 -30.92
N ARG A 108 -4.24 22.04 -29.95
CA ARG A 108 -4.21 22.58 -28.60
C ARG A 108 -2.90 22.22 -27.91
N ASP A 109 -2.19 23.24 -27.49
CA ASP A 109 -1.01 23.10 -26.64
C ASP A 109 -1.36 22.28 -25.38
N ARG A 110 -0.61 21.21 -25.16
CA ARG A 110 -0.76 20.32 -24.02
C ARG A 110 -0.55 21.06 -22.69
N GLN A 111 0.23 22.14 -22.67
CA GLN A 111 0.37 22.98 -21.48
C GLN A 111 -0.91 23.76 -21.19
N ALA A 112 -1.55 24.32 -22.22
CA ALA A 112 -2.83 25.01 -22.09
C ALA A 112 -3.92 24.06 -21.54
N VAL A 113 -4.03 22.84 -22.07
CA VAL A 113 -4.98 21.82 -21.57
C VAL A 113 -4.75 21.51 -20.09
N ARG A 114 -3.48 21.39 -19.66
CA ARG A 114 -3.16 21.15 -18.24
C ARG A 114 -3.44 22.37 -17.36
N ALA A 115 -3.24 23.59 -17.86
CA ALA A 115 -3.57 24.80 -17.13
C ALA A 115 -5.08 24.92 -16.90
N GLU A 116 -5.86 24.66 -17.95
CA GLU A 116 -7.33 24.64 -17.92
C GLU A 116 -7.86 23.57 -16.95
N ALA A 117 -7.34 22.34 -17.02
CA ALA A 117 -7.73 21.26 -16.11
C ALA A 117 -7.46 21.61 -14.63
N ARG A 118 -6.33 22.27 -14.33
CA ARG A 118 -6.02 22.73 -12.96
C ARG A 118 -6.91 23.90 -12.53
N ALA A 119 -7.25 24.81 -13.44
CA ALA A 119 -8.18 25.90 -13.14
C ALA A 119 -9.57 25.34 -12.81
N HIS A 120 -10.05 24.38 -13.60
CA HIS A 120 -11.32 23.71 -13.38
C HIS A 120 -11.36 22.94 -12.05
N ALA A 121 -10.29 22.20 -11.70
CA ALA A 121 -10.20 21.50 -10.42
C ALA A 121 -10.27 22.46 -9.21
N ARG A 122 -9.75 23.69 -9.36
CA ARG A 122 -9.88 24.72 -8.32
C ARG A 122 -11.31 25.26 -8.24
N SER A 123 -11.96 25.48 -9.38
CA SER A 123 -13.34 26.00 -9.39
C SER A 123 -14.34 25.01 -8.81
N THR A 124 -14.16 23.70 -9.05
CA THR A 124 -15.00 22.65 -8.46
C THR A 124 -14.70 22.40 -6.99
N GLY A 125 -13.44 22.55 -6.57
CA GLY A 125 -13.06 22.46 -5.16
C GLY A 125 -13.59 23.62 -4.31
N VAL A 126 -13.75 24.82 -4.89
CA VAL A 126 -14.32 26.00 -4.20
C VAL A 126 -15.86 25.95 -4.17
N ALA A 127 -16.50 25.29 -5.13
CA ALA A 127 -17.96 25.11 -5.17
C ALA A 127 -18.50 24.00 -4.23
N ALA A 128 -17.60 23.29 -3.53
CA ALA A 128 -17.94 22.19 -2.62
C ALA A 128 -17.80 22.54 -1.11
N LEU A 129 -17.64 23.83 -0.80
CA LEU A 129 -17.65 24.40 0.56
C LEU A 129 -18.80 25.40 0.69
#